data_AF-A0A933NDC0-F1
#
_entry.id   AF-A0A933NDC0-F1
#
_cell.length_a   1.000
_cell.length_b   1.000
_cell.length_c   1.000
_cell.angle_alpha   90.00
_cell.angle_beta   90.00
_cell.angle_gamma   90.00
#
_symmetry.space_group_name_H-M   'P 1'
#
loop_
_entity.id
_entity.type
_entity.pdbx_description
1 polymer ?
#
loop_
_entity_poly.entity_id
_entity_poly.type
_entity_poly.pdbx_seq_one_letter_code
_entity_poly.pdbx_strand_id
1 'polypeptide(L)'
;MSPRARRILLVTLGLSVAGAVFGAIAFMIAFEVIDSFESNAFGLGTVLRAGFTFGAPLGAVLAPITGWLLLRYVPLGTAFLGLTVGSTIGGLSAFAIHRLGYSGDYFSNPLVTAVVGFFIAAVVLRLKYAPKRS
;
A
#
# COMPACT_ATOMS: atom_id res chain seq x y z
N MET A 1 19.57 -12.26 -23.91
CA MET A 1 18.81 -11.18 -23.24
C MET A 1 19.70 -9.94 -23.16
N SER A 2 19.24 -8.77 -23.62
CA SER A 2 20.09 -7.57 -23.60
C SER A 2 20.40 -7.12 -22.16
N PRO A 3 21.57 -6.51 -21.89
CA PRO A 3 21.92 -6.03 -20.55
C PRO A 3 20.86 -5.09 -19.94
N ARG A 4 20.20 -4.31 -20.81
CA ARG A 4 19.09 -3.40 -20.43
C ARG A 4 17.84 -4.16 -19.99
N ALA A 5 17.44 -5.18 -20.73
CA ALA A 5 16.27 -5.99 -20.38
C ALA A 5 16.47 -6.71 -19.04
N ARG A 6 17.67 -7.24 -18.79
CA ARG A 6 18.01 -7.89 -17.51
C ARG A 6 17.90 -6.92 -16.33
N ARG A 7 18.38 -5.68 -16.48
CA ARG A 7 18.29 -4.65 -15.44
C ARG A 7 16.85 -4.30 -15.10
N ILE A 8 16.01 -4.06 -16.11
CA ILE A 8 14.59 -3.71 -15.89
C ILE A 8 13.88 -4.84 -15.14
N LEU A 9 14.12 -6.08 -15.55
CA LEU A 9 13.48 -7.24 -14.93
C LEU A 9 13.89 -7.40 -13.46
N LEU A 10 15.19 -7.23 -13.15
CA LEU A 10 15.69 -7.28 -11.77
C LEU A 10 15.10 -6.16 -10.89
N VAL A 11 14.99 -4.93 -11.42
CA VAL A 11 14.41 -3.81 -10.68
C VAL A 11 12.93 -4.03 -10.42
N THR A 12 12.17 -4.46 -11.44
CA THR A 12 10.74 -4.75 -11.29
C THR A 12 10.51 -5.88 -10.29
N LEU A 13 11.30 -6.96 -10.33
CA LEU A 13 11.24 -8.03 -9.33
C LEU A 13 11.53 -7.51 -7.92
N GLY A 14 12.58 -6.71 -7.76
CA GLY A 14 12.91 -6.11 -6.46
C GLY A 14 11.79 -5.22 -5.92
N LEU A 15 11.19 -4.40 -6.78
CA LEU A 15 10.05 -3.55 -6.44
C LEU A 15 8.80 -4.37 -6.11
N SER A 16 8.52 -5.45 -6.85
CA SER A 16 7.40 -6.34 -6.57
C SER A 16 7.57 -7.08 -5.25
N VAL A 17 8.77 -7.59 -4.94
CA VAL A 17 9.03 -8.26 -3.65
C VAL A 17 8.90 -7.28 -2.50
N ALA A 18 9.53 -6.10 -2.59
CA ALA A 18 9.39 -5.07 -1.57
C ALA A 18 7.93 -4.63 -1.43
N GLY A 19 7.25 -4.38 -2.56
CA GLY A 19 5.83 -4.06 -2.60
C GLY A 19 4.97 -5.11 -1.90
N ALA A 20 5.20 -6.39 -2.15
CA ALA A 20 4.48 -7.47 -1.51
C ALA A 20 4.64 -7.44 0.02
N VAL A 21 5.88 -7.28 0.49
CA VAL A 21 6.18 -7.22 1.94
C VAL A 21 5.50 -6.01 2.58
N PHE A 22 5.71 -4.81 2.04
CA PHE A 22 5.14 -3.59 2.61
C PHE A 22 3.62 -3.53 2.47
N GLY A 23 3.05 -4.04 1.38
CA GLY A 23 1.60 -4.14 1.17
C GLY A 23 0.96 -5.10 2.17
N ALA A 24 1.58 -6.25 2.43
CA ALA A 24 1.12 -7.17 3.46
C ALA A 24 1.16 -6.53 4.85
N ILE A 25 2.28 -5.87 5.20
CA ILE A 25 2.44 -5.15 6.47
C ILE A 25 1.39 -4.05 6.62
N ALA A 26 1.19 -3.21 5.60
CA ALA A 26 0.21 -2.12 5.63
C ALA A 26 -1.20 -2.65 5.93
N PHE A 27 -1.56 -3.77 5.29
CA PHE A 27 -2.85 -4.43 5.46
C PHE A 27 -2.97 -5.03 6.86
N MET A 28 -1.96 -5.77 7.33
CA MET A 28 -1.94 -6.36 8.67
C MET A 28 -2.07 -5.29 9.76
N ILE A 29 -1.35 -4.17 9.63
CA ILE A 29 -1.45 -3.06 10.59
C ILE A 29 -2.85 -2.47 10.58
N ALA A 30 -3.43 -2.19 9.41
CA ALA A 30 -4.78 -1.65 9.33
C ALA A 30 -5.81 -2.59 9.97
N PHE A 31 -5.68 -3.89 9.70
CA PHE A 31 -6.60 -4.91 10.20
C PHE A 31 -6.45 -5.15 11.70
N GLU A 32 -5.22 -5.19 12.22
CA GLU A 32 -4.93 -5.30 13.66
C GLU A 32 -5.50 -4.10 14.43
N VAL A 33 -5.34 -2.89 13.88
CA VAL A 33 -5.92 -1.68 14.49
C VAL A 33 -7.46 -1.80 14.52
N ILE A 34 -8.09 -2.23 13.43
CA ILE A 34 -9.55 -2.45 13.39
C ILE A 34 -9.97 -3.50 14.43
N ASP A 35 -9.26 -4.63 14.50
CA ASP A 35 -9.56 -5.72 15.43
C ASP A 35 -9.47 -5.28 16.90
N SER A 36 -8.49 -4.42 17.22
CA SER A 36 -8.37 -3.83 18.56
C SER A 36 -9.59 -2.99 18.98
N PHE A 37 -10.32 -2.41 18.02
CA PHE A 37 -11.57 -1.69 18.28
C PHE A 37 -12.80 -2.60 18.34
N GLU A 38 -12.76 -3.79 17.74
CA GLU A 38 -13.85 -4.76 17.71
C GLU A 38 -13.73 -5.88 18.78
N SER A 39 -12.90 -5.67 19.80
CA SER A 39 -12.69 -6.58 20.94
C SER A 39 -11.91 -7.87 20.61
N ASN A 40 -10.95 -7.80 19.69
CA ASN A 40 -10.13 -8.95 19.28
C ASN A 40 -10.97 -10.10 18.69
N ALA A 41 -11.91 -9.74 17.82
CA ALA A 41 -12.78 -10.69 17.12
C ALA A 41 -11.98 -11.57 16.13
N PHE A 42 -10.81 -11.12 15.69
CA PHE A 42 -9.99 -11.79 14.70
C PHE A 42 -8.71 -12.37 15.30
N GLY A 43 -8.49 -13.68 15.13
CA GLY A 43 -7.21 -14.30 15.51
C GLY A 43 -6.06 -13.86 14.60
N LEU A 44 -4.82 -13.88 15.13
CA LEU A 44 -3.59 -13.58 14.38
C LEU A 44 -3.50 -14.30 13.02
N GLY A 45 -3.96 -15.54 12.95
CA GLY A 45 -4.00 -16.31 11.70
C GLY A 45 -4.87 -15.68 10.61
N THR A 46 -5.98 -15.04 10.98
CA THR A 46 -6.86 -14.31 10.07
C THR A 46 -6.20 -13.03 9.55
N VAL A 47 -5.57 -12.26 10.45
CA VAL A 47 -4.81 -11.04 10.11
C VAL A 47 -3.68 -11.36 9.12
N LEU A 48 -2.92 -12.41 9.43
CA LEU A 48 -1.84 -12.88 8.56
C LEU A 48 -2.36 -13.31 7.19
N ARG A 49 -3.40 -14.14 7.15
CA ARG A 49 -4.00 -14.59 5.88
C ARG A 49 -4.49 -13.40 5.06
N ALA A 50 -5.20 -12.44 5.66
CA ALA A 50 -5.71 -11.29 4.93
C ALA A 50 -4.57 -10.44 4.35
N GLY A 51 -3.49 -10.21 5.11
CA GLY A 51 -2.30 -9.52 4.61
C GLY A 51 -1.62 -10.23 3.44
N PHE A 52 -1.46 -11.56 3.51
CA PHE A 52 -0.85 -12.34 2.42
C PHE A 52 -1.77 -12.51 1.20
N THR A 53 -3.08 -12.59 1.39
CA THR A 53 -4.05 -12.80 0.31
C THR A 53 -4.36 -11.51 -0.45
N PHE A 54 -4.42 -10.37 0.24
CA PHE A 54 -4.81 -9.09 -0.38
C PHE A 54 -3.69 -8.06 -0.41
N GLY A 55 -3.03 -7.82 0.72
CA GLY A 55 -1.96 -6.83 0.84
C GLY A 55 -0.75 -7.16 -0.04
N ALA A 56 -0.27 -8.41 -0.01
CA ALA A 56 0.91 -8.81 -0.76
C ALA A 56 0.72 -8.73 -2.28
N PRO A 57 -0.35 -9.27 -2.90
CA PRO A 57 -0.53 -9.19 -4.35
C PRO A 57 -0.73 -7.75 -4.83
N LEU A 58 -1.52 -6.95 -4.10
CA LEU A 58 -1.73 -5.53 -4.44
C LEU A 58 -0.42 -4.77 -4.38
N GLY A 59 0.36 -4.93 -3.30
CA GLY A 59 1.66 -4.31 -3.15
C GLY A 59 2.65 -4.73 -4.26
N ALA A 60 2.68 -6.01 -4.61
CA ALA A 60 3.55 -6.56 -5.65
C ALA A 60 3.32 -5.93 -7.03
N VAL A 61 2.08 -5.55 -7.32
CA VAL A 61 1.67 -4.94 -8.60
C VAL A 61 1.79 -3.41 -8.54
N LEU A 62 1.31 -2.78 -7.47
CA LEU A 62 1.26 -1.32 -7.37
C LEU A 62 2.64 -0.68 -7.17
N ALA A 63 3.57 -1.35 -6.47
CA ALA A 63 4.92 -0.85 -6.23
C ALA A 63 5.74 -0.63 -7.52
N PRO A 64 5.85 -1.59 -8.46
CA PRO A 64 6.54 -1.31 -9.72
C PRO A 64 5.82 -0.24 -10.53
N ILE A 65 4.49 -0.26 -10.62
CA ILE A 65 3.71 0.74 -11.37
C ILE A 65 4.02 2.16 -10.88
N THR A 66 3.94 2.40 -9.58
CA THR A 66 4.21 3.73 -9.00
C THR A 66 5.69 4.08 -8.95
N GLY A 67 6.56 3.09 -8.75
CA GLY A 67 8.01 3.24 -8.84
C GLY A 67 8.45 3.80 -10.19
N TRP A 68 7.95 3.21 -11.28
CA TRP A 68 8.26 3.64 -12.64
C TRP A 68 7.59 4.97 -13.03
N LEU A 69 6.32 5.16 -12.67
CA LEU A 69 5.54 6.30 -13.15
C LEU A 69 5.70 7.58 -12.30
N LEU A 70 5.77 7.46 -10.98
CA LEU A 70 5.62 8.60 -10.07
C LEU A 70 6.85 8.85 -9.20
N LEU A 71 7.56 7.79 -8.79
CA LEU A 71 8.51 7.85 -7.68
C LEU A 71 9.98 7.77 -8.11
N ARG A 72 10.27 7.98 -9.39
CA ARG A 72 11.64 7.91 -9.96
C ARG A 72 12.68 8.85 -9.32
N TYR A 73 12.23 9.86 -8.59
CA TYR A 73 13.07 10.85 -7.90
C TYR A 73 13.03 10.74 -6.37
N VAL A 74 12.24 9.82 -5.83
CA VAL A 74 12.06 9.67 -4.38
C VAL A 74 13.03 8.61 -3.86
N PRO A 75 13.75 8.84 -2.74
CA PRO A 75 14.52 7.80 -2.09
C PRO A 75 13.65 6.59 -1.77
N LEU A 76 14.13 5.38 -2.10
CA LEU A 76 13.35 4.13 -2.00
C LEU A 76 12.73 3.91 -0.61
N GLY A 77 13.50 4.12 0.47
CA GLY A 77 13.00 3.97 1.84
C GLY A 77 11.82 4.91 2.14
N THR A 78 11.94 6.18 1.76
CA THR A 78 10.88 7.18 1.92
C THR A 78 9.65 6.84 1.08
N ALA A 79 9.85 6.32 -0.13
CA ALA A 79 8.78 5.90 -1.00
C ALA A 79 7.94 4.79 -0.35
N PHE A 80 8.58 3.68 0.05
CA PHE A 80 7.86 2.55 0.67
C PHE A 80 7.21 2.94 2.00
N LEU A 81 7.89 3.71 2.85
CA LEU A 81 7.30 4.19 4.11
C LEU A 81 6.07 5.06 3.87
N GLY A 82 6.16 6.06 2.99
CA GLY A 82 5.03 6.94 2.70
C GLY A 82 3.85 6.21 2.05
N LEU A 83 4.13 5.27 1.13
CA LEU A 83 3.10 4.43 0.51
C LEU A 83 2.41 3.52 1.53
N THR A 84 3.18 2.88 2.42
CA THR A 84 2.65 2.02 3.49
C THR A 84 1.73 2.82 4.40
N VAL A 85 2.20 3.99 4.88
CA VAL A 85 1.40 4.88 5.74
C VAL A 85 0.15 5.36 5.02
N GLY A 86 0.26 5.77 3.76
CA GLY A 86 -0.89 6.19 2.94
C GLY A 86 -1.93 5.09 2.78
N SER A 87 -1.50 3.86 2.49
CA SER A 87 -2.37 2.69 2.39
C SER A 87 -3.06 2.36 3.71
N THR A 88 -2.31 2.34 4.81
CA THR A 88 -2.86 2.05 6.14
C THR A 88 -3.89 3.08 6.55
N ILE A 89 -3.59 4.38 6.40
CA ILE A 89 -4.54 5.47 6.71
C ILE A 89 -5.77 5.38 5.80
N GLY A 90 -5.57 5.12 4.51
CA GLY A 90 -6.65 4.91 3.56
C GLY A 90 -7.60 3.79 4.01
N GLY A 91 -7.07 2.61 4.33
CA GLY A 91 -7.88 1.48 4.80
C GLY A 91 -8.61 1.78 6.12
N LEU A 92 -7.96 2.44 7.07
CA LEU A 92 -8.58 2.87 8.33
C LEU A 92 -9.69 3.90 8.12
N SER A 93 -9.59 4.75 7.09
CA SER A 93 -10.62 5.74 6.81
C SER A 93 -11.96 5.10 6.42
N ALA A 94 -11.96 3.97 5.70
CA ALA A 94 -13.20 3.24 5.40
C ALA A 94 -13.88 2.70 6.65
N PHE A 95 -13.10 2.19 7.61
CA PHE A 95 -13.63 1.75 8.91
C PHE A 95 -14.26 2.92 9.67
N ALA A 96 -13.60 4.08 9.71
CA ALA A 96 -14.14 5.28 10.34
C ALA A 96 -15.45 5.75 9.68
N ILE A 97 -15.51 5.76 8.34
CA ILE A 97 -16.72 6.12 7.57
C ILE A 97 -17.86 5.14 7.86
N HIS A 98 -17.57 3.84 7.92
CA HIS A 98 -18.55 2.81 8.24
C HIS A 98 -19.15 3.01 9.65
N ARG A 99 -18.30 3.34 10.63
CA ARG A 99 -18.73 3.63 12.00
C ARG A 99 -19.65 4.86 12.10
N LEU A 100 -19.57 5.78 11.13
CA LEU A 100 -20.44 6.96 11.03
C LEU A 100 -21.80 6.68 10.38
N GLY A 101 -22.12 5.42 10.08
CA GLY A 101 -23.43 5.00 9.59
C GLY A 101 -23.59 4.98 8.07
N TYR A 102 -22.51 5.15 7.31
CA TYR A 102 -22.52 4.96 5.86
C TYR A 102 -22.43 3.46 5.54
N SER A 103 -23.54 2.86 5.13
CA SER A 103 -23.60 1.45 4.72
C SER A 103 -22.92 1.24 3.36
N GLY A 104 -21.71 0.69 3.39
CA GLY A 104 -21.02 0.14 2.22
C GLY A 104 -20.51 -1.27 2.51
N ASP A 105 -20.21 -2.04 1.47
CA ASP A 105 -19.66 -3.39 1.61
C ASP A 105 -18.37 -3.37 2.45
N TYR A 106 -18.36 -4.15 3.54
CA TYR A 106 -17.27 -4.21 4.52
C TYR A 106 -15.90 -4.56 3.92
N PHE A 107 -15.86 -5.25 2.78
CA PHE A 107 -14.62 -5.80 2.23
C PHE A 107 -14.06 -5.00 1.05
N SER A 108 -14.93 -4.49 0.18
CA SER A 108 -14.50 -3.73 -1.01
C SER A 108 -14.13 -2.28 -0.65
N ASN A 109 -14.83 -1.68 0.32
CA ASN A 109 -14.63 -0.28 0.70
C ASN A 109 -13.24 -0.01 1.32
N PRO A 110 -12.71 -0.84 2.24
CA PRO A 110 -11.36 -0.66 2.79
C PRO A 110 -10.25 -0.87 1.76
N LEU A 111 -10.43 -1.82 0.83
CA LEU A 111 -9.45 -2.03 -0.23
C LEU A 111 -9.37 -0.84 -1.17
N VAL A 112 -10.51 -0.31 -1.61
CA VAL A 112 -10.56 0.84 -2.51
C VAL A 112 -9.95 2.08 -1.84
N THR A 113 -10.32 2.36 -0.59
CA THR A 113 -9.78 3.51 0.16
C THR A 113 -8.29 3.36 0.48
N ALA A 114 -7.79 2.15 0.75
CA ALA A 114 -6.36 1.88 0.90
C ALA A 114 -5.59 2.13 -0.42
N VAL A 115 -6.14 1.72 -1.55
CA VAL A 115 -5.55 1.99 -2.88
C VAL A 115 -5.57 3.49 -3.19
N VAL A 116 -6.65 4.20 -2.85
CA VAL A 116 -6.73 5.65 -3.00
C VAL A 116 -5.69 6.35 -2.11
N GLY A 117 -5.58 5.97 -0.83
CA GLY A 117 -4.58 6.49 0.10
C GLY A 117 -3.14 6.24 -0.39
N PHE A 118 -2.87 5.06 -0.96
CA PHE A 118 -1.61 4.73 -1.62
C PHE A 118 -1.27 5.71 -2.75
N PHE A 119 -2.22 5.95 -3.68
CA PHE A 119 -2.01 6.85 -4.80
C PHE A 119 -1.86 8.31 -4.36
N ILE A 120 -2.64 8.75 -3.37
CA ILE A 120 -2.49 10.10 -2.79
C ILE A 120 -1.07 10.26 -2.22
N ALA A 121 -0.60 9.29 -1.41
CA ALA A 121 0.76 9.32 -0.87
C ALA A 121 1.82 9.32 -1.99
N ALA A 122 1.63 8.52 -3.05
CA ALA A 122 2.52 8.51 -4.21
C ALA A 122 2.61 9.88 -4.89
N VAL A 123 1.47 10.55 -5.09
CA VAL A 123 1.39 11.88 -5.70
C VAL A 123 2.04 12.93 -4.80
N VAL A 124 1.74 12.93 -3.50
CA VAL A 124 2.33 13.87 -2.53
C VAL A 124 3.85 13.73 -2.48
N LEU A 125 4.36 12.49 -2.43
CA LEU A 125 5.80 12.23 -2.48
C LEU A 125 6.41 12.72 -3.79
N ARG A 126 5.76 12.43 -4.94
CA ARG A 126 6.23 12.94 -6.23
C ARG A 126 6.35 14.46 -6.23
N LEU A 127 5.35 15.18 -5.71
CA LEU A 127 5.35 16.64 -5.68
C LEU A 127 6.44 17.18 -4.75
N LYS A 128 6.66 16.54 -3.59
CA LYS A 128 7.68 16.95 -2.61
C LYS A 128 9.11 16.80 -3.13
N TYR A 129 9.37 15.75 -3.91
CA TYR A 129 10.71 15.43 -4.44
C TYR A 129 10.85 15.77 -5.93
N ALA A 130 9.88 16.46 -6.53
CA ALA A 130 9.98 16.88 -7.93
C ALA A 130 11.16 17.87 -8.07
N PRO A 131 12.04 17.69 -9.08
CA PRO A 131 13.11 18.64 -9.34
C PRO A 131 12.50 20.01 -9.68
N LYS A 132 12.90 21.06 -8.94
CA LYS A 132 12.50 22.44 -9.23
C LYS A 132 13.00 22.77 -10.64
N ARG A 133 12.09 23.00 -11.58
CA ARG A 133 12.44 23.60 -12.88
C ARG A 133 12.75 25.08 -12.61
N SER A 134 14.03 25.39 -12.45
CA SER A 134 14.57 26.76 -12.46
C SER A 134 14.64 27.29 -13.87
#